data_AF-A0A1M6Y3J1-F1
#
_entry.id   AF-A0A1M6Y3J1-F1
#
_cell.length_a   1.000
_cell.length_b   1.000
_cell.length_c   1.000
_cell.angle_alpha   90.00
_cell.angle_beta   90.00
_cell.angle_gamma   90.00
#
_symmetry.space_group_name_H-M   'P 1'
#
loop_
_entity.id
_entity.type
_entity.pdbx_description
1 polymer ?
#
loop_
_entity_poly.entity_id
_entity_poly.type
_entity_poly.pdbx_seq_one_letter_code
_entity_poly.pdbx_strand_id
1 'polypeptide(L)' 'MDFEQIICGRIILEFLGATVRFFYFNLTTLLNDNEFRTFSSFWSPAGSNQKKDDNSNRNHMIGVLFLGGLMMLMLFFNT' A
#
# COMPACT_ATOMS: atom_id res chain seq x y z
N MET A 1 -14.13 -14.19 14.32
CA MET A 1 -12.82 -13.76 13.77
C MET A 1 -12.09 -13.12 14.92
N ASP A 2 -10.98 -13.70 15.35
CA ASP A 2 -10.28 -13.23 16.55
C ASP A 2 -9.72 -11.83 16.32
N PHE A 3 -9.68 -11.01 17.37
CA PHE A 3 -9.22 -9.61 17.29
C PHE A 3 -7.83 -9.49 16.64
N GLU A 4 -6.96 -10.48 16.88
CA GLU A 4 -5.65 -10.62 16.26
C GLU A 4 -5.71 -10.76 14.73
N GLN A 5 -6.68 -11.52 14.20
CA GLN A 5 -6.85 -11.71 12.75
C GLN A 5 -7.28 -10.42 12.06
N ILE A 6 -8.12 -9.61 12.72
CA ILE A 6 -8.56 -8.31 12.19
C ILE A 6 -7.38 -7.33 12.12
N ILE A 7 -6.55 -7.29 13.16
CA ILE A 7 -5.34 -6.45 13.19
C ILE A 7 -4.32 -6.93 12.15
N CYS A 8 -4.05 -8.23 12.09
CA CYS A 8 -3.15 -8.80 11.09
C CYS A 8 -3.62 -8.51 9.67
N GLY A 9 -4.93 -8.66 9.39
CA GLY A 9 -5.50 -8.32 8.09
C GLY A 9 -5.31 -6.84 7.73
N ARG A 10 -5.52 -5.94 8.69
CA ARG A 10 -5.29 -4.50 8.49
C ARG A 10 -3.84 -4.19 8.14
N ILE A 11 -2.88 -4.75 8.88
CA ILE A 11 -1.43 -4.56 8.66
C ILE A 11 -1.00 -5.11 7.30
N ILE A 12 -1.49 -6.28 6.91
CA ILE A 12 -1.19 -6.88 5.60
C ILE A 12 -1.66 -5.98 4.46
N LEU A 13 -2.89 -5.46 4.57
CA LEU A 13 -3.44 -4.53 3.57
C LEU A 13 -2.65 -3.22 3.50
N GLU A 14 -2.25 -2.68 4.65
CA GLU A 14 -1.34 -1.53 4.67
C GLU A 14 -0.02 -1.83 3.97
N PHE A 15 0.57 -2.99 4.23
CA PHE A 15 1.85 -3.39 3.65
C PHE A 15 1.74 -3.52 2.13
N LEU A 16 0.65 -4.13 1.66
CA LEU A 16 0.33 -4.22 0.25
C LEU A 16 0.20 -2.83 -0.38
N GLY A 17 -0.54 -1.92 0.23
CA GLY A 17 -0.72 -0.57 -0.31
C GLY A 17 0.56 0.26 -0.31
N ALA A 18 1.41 0.13 0.72
CA ALA A 18 2.73 0.76 0.73
C ALA A 18 3.63 0.22 -0.38
N THR A 19 3.57 -1.10 -0.63
CA THR A 19 4.31 -1.77 -1.70
C THR A 19 3.88 -1.29 -3.07
N VAL A 20 2.58 -1.22 -3.33
CA VAL A 20 2.02 -0.69 -4.58
C VAL A 20 2.48 0.76 -4.80
N ARG A 21 2.40 1.61 -3.78
CA ARG A 21 2.88 3.01 -3.86
C ARG A 21 4.37 3.10 -4.14
N PHE A 22 5.18 2.27 -3.48
CA PHE A 22 6.62 2.21 -3.68
C PHE A 22 6.97 1.83 -5.11
N PHE A 23 6.36 0.78 -5.65
CA PHE A 23 6.59 0.36 -7.03
C PHE A 23 6.10 1.41 -8.03
N TYR A 24 4.89 1.93 -7.86
CA TYR A 24 4.34 2.97 -8.74
C TYR A 24 5.24 4.21 -8.80
N PHE A 25 5.66 4.72 -7.64
CA PHE A 25 6.51 5.91 -7.58
C PHE A 25 7.90 5.63 -8.20
N ASN A 26 8.56 4.55 -7.80
CA ASN A 26 9.91 4.29 -8.30
C ASN A 26 9.93 3.90 -9.79
N LEU A 27 8.86 3.25 -10.29
CA LEU A 27 8.72 2.96 -11.72
C LEU A 27 8.47 4.24 -12.54
N THR A 28 7.64 5.15 -12.03
CA THR A 28 7.44 6.45 -12.69
C THR A 28 8.69 7.33 -12.59
N THR A 29 9.46 7.23 -11.51
CA THR A 29 10.76 7.88 -11.35
C THR A 29 11.79 7.41 -12.38
N LEU A 30 11.86 6.11 -12.69
CA LEU A 30 12.72 5.58 -13.76
C LEU A 30 12.46 6.22 -15.13
N LEU A 31 11.24 6.70 -15.37
CA LEU A 31 10.85 7.33 -16.63
C LEU A 31 11.09 8.85 -16.65
N ASN A 32 11.39 9.47 -15.51
CA ASN A 32 11.39 10.93 -15.36
C ASN A 32 12.68 11.49 -14.69
N ASP A 33 13.76 10.71 -14.61
CA ASP A 33 15.05 11.09 -13.99
C ASP A 33 14.95 11.68 -12.57
N ASN A 34 13.92 11.27 -11.81
CA ASN A 34 13.72 11.73 -10.44
C ASN A 34 14.56 10.92 -9.43
N GLU A 35 14.64 11.40 -8.19
CA GLU A 35 15.28 10.64 -7.11
C GLU A 35 14.40 9.46 -6.64
N PHE A 36 15.04 8.30 -6.52
CA PHE A 36 14.43 7.11 -5.93
C PHE A 36 14.05 7.36 -4.47
N ARG A 37 12.89 6.84 -4.06
CA ARG A 37 12.43 6.92 -2.67
C ARG A 37 12.42 5.54 -2.03
N THR A 38 12.97 5.45 -0.83
CA THR A 38 13.04 4.21 -0.05
C THR A 38 11.66 3.75 0.38
N PHE A 39 11.49 2.43 0.56
CA PHE A 39 10.25 1.85 1.06
C PHE A 39 9.82 2.44 2.41
N SER A 40 10.78 2.72 3.31
CA SER A 40 10.50 3.32 4.62
C SER A 40 9.76 4.66 4.52
N SER A 41 10.03 5.46 3.47
CA SER A 41 9.34 6.73 3.25
C SER A 41 7.85 6.56 2.93
N PHE A 42 7.45 5.40 2.38
CA PHE A 42 6.06 5.04 2.10
C PHE A 42 5.40 4.28 3.25
N TRP A 43 6.16 3.44 3.95
CA TRP A 43 5.66 2.65 5.07
C TRP A 43 5.48 3.47 6.34
N SER A 44 6.54 4.18 6.75
CA SER A 44 6.60 4.92 8.01
C SER A 44 7.34 6.25 7.80
N PRO A 45 6.66 7.27 7.27
CA PRO A 45 7.29 8.56 7.02
C PRO A 45 7.69 9.25 8.33
N ALA A 46 8.81 9.98 8.28
CA ALA A 46 9.19 10.89 9.35
C ALA A 46 8.18 12.04 9.48
N GLY A 47 7.86 12.42 10.72
CA GLY A 47 6.93 13.51 11.05
C GLY A 47 6.08 13.23 12.28
N SER A 48 5.02 14.04 12.43
CA SER A 48 4.05 13.95 13.52
C SER A 48 3.26 12.63 13.50
N ASN A 49 2.68 12.25 14.64
CA ASN A 49 1.82 11.06 14.74
C ASN A 49 0.64 11.14 13.76
N GLN A 50 0.02 12.31 13.62
CA GLN A 50 -1.06 12.54 12.65
C GLN A 50 -0.64 12.18 11.21
N LYS A 51 0.57 12.60 10.78
CA LYS A 51 1.07 12.29 9.44
C LYS A 51 1.29 10.78 9.24
N LYS A 52 1.71 10.07 10.30
CA LYS A 52 1.88 8.61 10.26
C LYS A 52 0.53 7.90 10.17
N ASP A 53 -0.45 8.35 10.95
CA ASP A 53 -1.82 7.80 10.93
C ASP A 53 -2.50 8.02 9.57
N ASP A 54 -2.39 9.23 9.02
CA ASP A 54 -2.90 9.55 7.68
C ASP A 54 -2.23 8.68 6.61
N ASN A 55 -0.92 8.44 6.73
CA ASN A 55 -0.19 7.58 5.81
C ASN A 55 -0.59 6.10 5.93
N SER A 56 -0.77 5.60 7.16
CA SER A 56 -1.29 4.25 7.43
C SER A 56 -2.68 4.07 6.80
N ASN A 57 -3.61 5.00 7.04
CA ASN A 57 -4.95 4.95 6.46
C ASN A 57 -4.92 4.97 4.92
N ARG A 58 -4.08 5.81 4.33
CA ARG A 58 -3.90 5.86 2.87
C ARG A 58 -3.31 4.57 2.32
N ASN A 59 -2.33 3.97 2.99
CA ASN A 59 -1.77 2.67 2.61
C ASN A 59 -2.83 1.57 2.70
N HIS A 60 -3.60 1.54 3.79
CA HIS A 60 -4.68 0.59 3.95
C HIS A 60 -5.70 0.70 2.81
N MET A 61 -6.17 1.91 2.50
CA MET A 61 -7.14 2.15 1.44
C MET A 61 -6.62 1.68 0.07
N ILE A 62 -5.37 2.00 -0.27
CA ILE A 62 -4.76 1.58 -1.53
C ILE A 62 -4.59 0.05 -1.58
N GLY A 63 -4.20 -0.57 -0.46
CA GLY A 63 -4.10 -2.02 -0.35
C GLY A 63 -5.43 -2.72 -0.60
N VAL A 64 -6.51 -2.22 -0.01
CA VAL A 64 -7.88 -2.73 -0.23
C VAL A 64 -8.29 -2.59 -1.69
N LEU A 65 -8.10 -1.42 -2.29
CA LEU A 65 -8.45 -1.18 -3.69
C LEU A 65 -7.65 -2.09 -4.64
N PHE A 66 -6.35 -2.25 -4.39
CA PHE A 66 -5.49 -3.09 -5.21
C PHE A 66 -5.87 -4.57 -5.10
N LEU A 67 -6.06 -5.08 -3.87
CA LEU A 67 -6.48 -6.46 -3.67
C LEU A 67 -7.86 -6.73 -4.27
N GLY A 68 -8.82 -5.83 -4.06
CA GLY A 68 -10.15 -5.93 -4.63
C GLY A 68 -10.13 -5.94 -6.17
N GLY A 69 -9.35 -5.06 -6.78
CA GLY A 69 -9.14 -5.05 -8.23
C GLY A 69 -8.50 -6.33 -8.75
N LEU A 70 -7.48 -6.84 -8.07
CA LEU A 70 -6.81 -8.08 -8.43
C LEU A 70 -7.74 -9.29 -8.33
N MET A 71 -8.57 -9.36 -7.29
CA MET A 71 -9.60 -10.38 -7.14
C MET A 71 -10.63 -10.32 -8.28
N MET A 72 -11.10 -9.13 -8.64
CA MET A 72 -12.03 -8.96 -9.76
C MET A 72 -11.42 -9.41 -11.10
N LEU A 73 -10.16 -9.04 -11.37
CA LEU A 73 -9.45 -9.48 -12.56
C LEU A 73 -9.29 -11.00 -12.60
N MET A 74 -8.93 -11.62 -11.47
CA MET A 74 -8.85 -13.08 -11.37
C MET A 74 -10.17 -13.77 -11.67
N LEU A 75 -11.29 -13.23 -11.20
CA LEU A 75 -12.62 -13.77 -11.50
C LEU A 75 -12.95 -13.66 -13.00
N PHE A 76 -12.70 -12.51 -13.61
CA PHE A 76 -12.98 -12.30 -15.03
C PHE A 76 -12.12 -13.16 -15.96
N PHE A 77 -10.86 -13.40 -15.64
CA PHE A 77 -9.96 -14.19 -16.49
C PHE A 77 -10.01 -15.71 -16.24
N ASN A 78 -10.62 -16.16 -15.13
CA ASN A 78 -10.82 -17.58 -14.83
C ASN A 78 -12.28 -18.04 -15.01
N THR A 79 -13.16 -17.17 -15.50
CA THR A 79 -14.51 -17.51 -15.96
C THR A 79 -14.50 -17.58 -17.48
#